data_AF-A0A952GHL3-F1
#
_entry.id   AF-A0A952GHL3-F1
#
_cell.length_a   1.000
_cell.length_b   1.000
_cell.length_c   1.000
_cell.angle_alpha   90.00
_cell.angle_beta   90.00
_cell.angle_gamma   90.00
#
_symmetry.space_group_name_H-M   'P 1'
#
loop_
_entity.id
_entity.type
_entity.pdbx_description
1 polymer ?
#
loop_
_entity_poly.entity_id
_entity_poly.type
_entity_poly.pdbx_seq_one_letter_code
_entity_poly.pdbx_strand_id
1 'polypeptide(L)'
;MATMMAPVEQREVLRCDHCSLVQFRTANALCRRCHKPLEADEPEVAPAPLAIVPPQPAQEGSLQVATAVRDLRRVRNLSQRQLATRMSVPRTYISKIENGKAMPTLGSLQRLATALQVDISALLRDSRSRRTDEAAVLMADPFLAEIAGYVSQLDSLQRSIFMNHVRELASGRRKMA
;
A
#
# COMPACT_ATOMS: atom_id res chain seq x y z
N MET A 1 -4.85 -61.26 24.06
CA MET A 1 -4.97 -60.07 24.92
C MET A 1 -4.17 -58.94 24.28
N ALA A 2 -4.84 -58.03 23.57
CA ALA A 2 -4.20 -56.87 22.98
C ALA A 2 -4.72 -55.63 23.73
N THR A 3 -3.87 -55.04 24.56
CA THR A 3 -4.15 -53.80 25.28
C THR A 3 -4.14 -52.65 24.27
N MET A 4 -5.32 -52.12 23.96
CA MET A 4 -5.49 -50.94 23.12
C MET A 4 -4.94 -49.73 23.89
N MET A 5 -3.81 -49.18 23.46
CA MET A 5 -3.33 -47.89 23.96
C MET A 5 -4.30 -46.80 23.49
N ALA A 6 -4.96 -46.13 24.44
CA ALA A 6 -5.82 -44.99 24.15
C ALA A 6 -4.99 -43.86 23.48
N PRO A 7 -5.53 -43.18 22.45
CA PRO A 7 -4.82 -42.09 21.78
C PRO A 7 -4.64 -40.92 22.76
N VAL A 8 -3.39 -40.46 22.90
CA VAL A 8 -3.05 -39.28 23.71
C VAL A 8 -3.58 -38.05 22.99
N GLU A 9 -4.72 -37.52 23.44
CA GLU A 9 -5.24 -36.24 22.96
C GLU A 9 -4.25 -35.13 23.30
N GLN A 10 -3.65 -34.54 22.26
CA GLN A 10 -2.77 -33.39 22.40
C GLN A 10 -3.61 -32.17 22.81
N ARG A 11 -3.62 -31.86 24.10
CA ARG A 11 -4.33 -30.68 24.64
C ARG A 11 -3.62 -29.40 24.19
N GLU A 12 -4.34 -28.52 23.51
CA GLU A 12 -3.83 -27.24 23.01
C GLU A 12 -3.36 -26.33 24.17
N VAL A 13 -2.17 -25.75 24.03
CA VAL A 13 -1.57 -24.85 25.01
C VAL A 13 -1.87 -23.40 24.61
N LEU A 14 -2.57 -22.65 25.48
CA LEU A 14 -3.00 -21.28 25.24
C LEU A 14 -2.38 -20.30 26.24
N ARG A 15 -2.15 -19.04 25.87
CA ARG A 15 -1.76 -17.98 26.81
C ARG A 15 -2.95 -17.08 27.07
N CYS A 16 -3.26 -16.81 28.34
CA CYS A 16 -4.33 -15.86 28.67
C CYS A 16 -3.87 -14.41 28.43
N ASP A 17 -4.59 -13.66 27.59
CA ASP A 17 -4.27 -12.25 27.32
C ASP A 17 -4.55 -11.30 28.50
N HIS A 18 -5.28 -11.78 29.51
CA HIS A 18 -5.62 -10.97 30.70
C HIS A 18 -4.68 -11.15 31.89
N CYS A 19 -4.14 -12.36 32.11
CA CYS A 19 -3.28 -12.64 33.27
C CYS A 19 -1.96 -13.34 32.90
N SER A 20 -1.69 -13.50 31.60
CA SER A 20 -0.48 -14.09 31.03
C SER A 20 -0.21 -15.56 31.41
N LEU A 21 -1.16 -16.22 32.09
CA LEU A 21 -1.05 -17.64 32.47
C LEU A 21 -1.00 -18.54 31.24
N VAL A 22 -0.05 -19.48 31.24
CA VAL A 22 0.05 -20.54 30.22
C VAL A 22 -0.85 -21.73 30.61
N GLN A 23 -1.82 -21.93 29.75
CA GLN A 23 -2.99 -22.80 29.70
C GLN A 23 -2.85 -24.20 29.14
N PHE A 24 -3.67 -25.18 29.54
CA PHE A 24 -4.31 -26.01 28.52
C PHE A 24 -5.70 -25.45 28.26
N ARG A 25 -6.23 -25.62 27.04
CA ARG A 25 -7.62 -25.31 26.72
C ARG A 25 -8.54 -26.03 27.71
N THR A 26 -9.35 -25.27 28.43
CA THR A 26 -10.37 -25.80 29.36
C THR A 26 -11.68 -26.07 28.61
N ALA A 27 -12.50 -27.00 29.09
CA ALA A 27 -13.80 -27.31 28.47
C ALA A 27 -14.74 -26.10 28.33
N ASN A 28 -14.66 -25.14 29.26
CA ASN A 28 -15.53 -23.96 29.28
C ASN A 28 -14.89 -22.71 28.63
N ALA A 29 -13.74 -22.87 27.95
CA ALA A 29 -12.97 -21.76 27.36
C ALA A 29 -12.62 -20.58 28.32
N LEU A 30 -12.64 -20.80 29.65
CA LEU A 30 -12.30 -19.80 30.65
C LEU A 30 -10.89 -20.01 31.21
N CYS A 31 -10.19 -18.92 31.50
CA CYS A 31 -8.92 -19.01 32.17
C CYS A 31 -9.06 -19.59 33.59
N ARG A 32 -8.28 -20.62 33.93
CA ARG A 32 -8.26 -21.25 35.27
C ARG A 32 -7.77 -20.34 36.41
N ARG A 33 -7.30 -19.12 36.11
CA ARG A 33 -6.86 -18.14 37.13
C ARG A 33 -7.76 -16.92 37.20
N CYS A 34 -8.04 -16.26 36.07
CA CYS A 34 -8.84 -15.04 36.07
C CYS A 34 -10.29 -15.25 35.64
N HIS A 35 -10.68 -16.48 35.28
CA HIS A 35 -12.00 -16.87 34.80
C HIS A 35 -12.53 -16.06 33.60
N LYS A 36 -11.64 -15.35 32.89
CA LYS A 36 -12.00 -14.61 31.67
C LYS A 36 -11.94 -15.51 30.43
N PRO A 37 -12.71 -15.21 29.38
CA PRO A 37 -12.70 -15.95 28.12
C PRO A 37 -11.30 -16.00 27.50
N LEU A 38 -10.92 -17.16 26.95
CA LEU A 38 -9.67 -17.36 26.22
C LEU A 38 -9.83 -17.19 24.71
N GLU A 39 -11.06 -17.24 24.24
CA GLU A 39 -11.45 -16.94 22.87
C GLU A 39 -12.03 -15.54 22.88
N ALA A 40 -11.46 -14.65 22.07
CA ALA A 40 -12.14 -13.40 21.77
C ALA A 40 -13.33 -13.77 20.89
N ASP A 41 -14.55 -13.40 21.32
CA ASP A 41 -15.69 -13.39 20.40
C ASP A 41 -15.25 -12.61 19.16
N GLU A 42 -15.13 -13.30 18.02
CA GLU A 42 -15.06 -12.60 16.75
C GLU A 42 -16.32 -11.73 16.71
N PRO A 43 -16.21 -10.40 16.57
CA PRO A 43 -17.39 -9.57 16.49
C PRO A 43 -18.22 -10.12 15.35
N GLU A 44 -19.44 -10.55 15.64
CA GLU A 44 -20.39 -11.04 14.65
C GLU A 44 -20.49 -9.96 13.59
N VAL A 45 -19.85 -10.18 12.43
CA VAL A 45 -19.83 -9.20 11.36
C VAL A 45 -21.24 -9.19 10.82
N ALA A 46 -22.07 -8.29 11.36
CA ALA A 46 -23.38 -8.00 10.80
C ALA A 46 -23.16 -7.80 9.29
N PRO A 47 -23.89 -8.53 8.42
CA PRO A 47 -23.68 -8.43 6.99
C PRO A 47 -23.81 -6.96 6.60
N ALA A 48 -22.68 -6.34 6.24
CA ALA A 48 -22.69 -4.98 5.76
C ALA A 48 -23.70 -4.92 4.62
N PRO A 49 -24.64 -3.96 4.61
CA PRO A 49 -25.57 -3.85 3.51
C PRO A 49 -24.75 -3.83 2.22
N LEU A 50 -25.10 -4.73 1.28
CA LEU A 50 -24.58 -4.77 -0.07
C LEU A 50 -25.10 -3.53 -0.82
N ALA A 51 -24.74 -2.35 -0.35
CA ALA A 51 -24.84 -1.15 -1.13
C ALA A 51 -23.81 -1.33 -2.24
N ILE A 52 -24.30 -1.36 -3.48
CA ILE A 52 -23.49 -1.10 -4.66
C ILE A 52 -22.97 0.31 -4.45
N VAL A 53 -21.80 0.42 -3.80
CA VAL A 53 -21.05 1.67 -3.76
C VAL A 53 -20.74 1.91 -5.24
N PRO A 54 -21.29 2.97 -5.89
CA PRO A 54 -20.87 3.32 -7.23
C PRO A 54 -19.33 3.38 -7.19
N PRO A 55 -18.61 2.81 -8.17
CA PRO A 55 -17.16 2.82 -8.15
C PRO A 55 -16.76 4.28 -7.97
N GLN A 56 -16.29 4.61 -6.76
CA GLN A 56 -15.86 5.98 -6.51
C GLN A 56 -14.73 6.20 -7.52
N PRO A 57 -14.78 7.28 -8.33
CA PRO A 57 -13.73 7.56 -9.28
C PRO A 57 -12.43 7.47 -8.48
N ALA A 58 -11.57 6.52 -8.88
CA ALA A 58 -10.40 6.11 -8.11
C ALA A 58 -9.72 7.38 -7.61
N GLN A 59 -9.77 7.63 -6.30
CA GLN A 59 -9.48 8.93 -5.70
C GLN A 59 -8.20 9.49 -6.34
N GLU A 60 -8.36 10.46 -7.25
CA GLU A 60 -7.29 10.98 -8.11
C GLU A 60 -6.30 11.85 -7.33
N GLY A 61 -6.25 11.68 -6.01
CA GLY A 61 -5.27 12.27 -5.13
C GLY A 61 -4.81 11.41 -3.96
N SER A 62 -4.73 10.09 -4.14
CA SER A 62 -4.18 9.21 -3.12
C SER A 62 -2.66 9.39 -2.98
N LEU A 63 -2.22 9.80 -1.78
CA LEU A 63 -0.82 9.87 -1.39
C LEU A 63 -0.12 8.52 -1.65
N GLN A 64 0.83 8.50 -2.59
CA GLN A 64 1.55 7.27 -2.94
C GLN A 64 2.84 7.11 -2.14
N VAL A 65 2.71 7.11 -0.81
CA VAL A 65 3.85 7.00 0.12
C VAL A 65 4.66 5.73 -0.14
N ALA A 66 3.98 4.62 -0.40
CA ALA A 66 4.59 3.31 -0.64
C ALA A 66 5.55 3.32 -1.84
N THR A 67 5.13 3.91 -2.96
CA THR A 67 5.96 4.01 -4.17
C THR A 67 7.08 5.03 -3.95
N ALA A 68 6.79 6.19 -3.34
CA ALA A 68 7.79 7.21 -3.03
C ALA A 68 8.95 6.66 -2.18
N VAL A 69 8.65 5.93 -1.12
CA VAL A 69 9.67 5.29 -0.27
C VAL A 69 10.51 4.30 -1.07
N ARG A 70 9.87 3.46 -1.91
CA ARG A 70 10.57 2.47 -2.73
C ARG A 70 11.50 3.12 -3.76
N ASP A 71 11.02 4.14 -4.46
CA ASP A 71 11.74 4.83 -5.52
C ASP A 71 12.97 5.55 -4.94
N LEU A 72 12.78 6.31 -3.86
CA LEU A 72 13.87 7.02 -3.17
C LEU A 72 14.88 6.08 -2.55
N ARG A 73 14.45 4.92 -2.06
CA ARG A 73 15.36 3.88 -1.57
C ARG A 73 16.25 3.35 -2.70
N ARG A 74 15.66 3.11 -3.88
CA ARG A 74 16.39 2.61 -5.07
C ARG A 74 17.38 3.65 -5.60
N VAL A 75 16.98 4.91 -5.72
CA VAL A 75 17.86 6.02 -6.13
C VAL A 75 19.09 6.12 -5.21
N ARG A 76 18.91 5.82 -3.92
CA ARG A 76 20.02 5.80 -2.94
C ARG A 76 20.77 4.48 -2.83
N ASN A 77 20.49 3.52 -3.71
CA ASN A 77 21.11 2.20 -3.70
C ASN A 77 21.04 1.48 -2.35
N LEU A 78 19.96 1.69 -1.60
CA LEU A 78 19.74 1.05 -0.30
C LEU A 78 18.90 -0.22 -0.46
N SER A 79 19.29 -1.28 0.23
CA SER A 79 18.42 -2.44 0.44
C SER A 79 17.36 -2.14 1.50
N GLN A 80 16.26 -2.90 1.49
CA GLN A 80 15.23 -2.80 2.55
C GLN A 80 15.83 -3.05 3.95
N ARG A 81 16.83 -3.95 4.06
CA ARG A 81 17.52 -4.24 5.32
C ARG A 81 18.31 -3.02 5.80
N GLN A 82 19.06 -2.37 4.90
CA GLN A 82 19.83 -1.17 5.25
C GLN A 82 18.92 0.00 5.66
N LEU A 83 17.81 0.21 4.96
CA LEU A 83 16.83 1.23 5.35
C LEU A 83 16.21 0.92 6.72
N ALA A 84 15.85 -0.33 6.96
CA ALA A 84 15.32 -0.78 8.25
C ALA A 84 16.31 -0.56 9.39
N THR A 85 17.60 -0.85 9.17
CA THR A 85 18.68 -0.58 10.13
C THR A 85 18.81 0.91 10.44
N ARG A 86 18.78 1.78 9.43
CA ARG A 86 18.85 3.24 9.62
C ARG A 86 17.66 3.81 10.38
N MET A 87 16.50 3.17 10.27
CA MET A 87 15.28 3.54 10.98
C MET A 87 15.10 2.86 12.33
N SER A 88 15.99 1.92 12.70
CA SER A 88 15.86 1.07 13.88
C SER A 88 14.52 0.32 13.95
N VAL A 89 14.06 -0.21 12.81
CA VAL A 89 12.81 -0.97 12.69
C VAL A 89 13.05 -2.35 12.06
N PRO A 90 12.14 -3.32 12.22
CA PRO A 90 12.23 -4.59 11.52
C PRO A 90 12.14 -4.42 10.00
N ARG A 91 12.90 -5.20 9.23
CA ARG A 91 12.81 -5.24 7.75
C ARG A 91 11.38 -5.46 7.26
N THR A 92 10.61 -6.27 7.98
CA THR A 92 9.22 -6.59 7.65
C THR A 92 8.32 -5.35 7.66
N TYR A 93 8.59 -4.36 8.52
CA TYR A 93 7.87 -3.10 8.56
C TYR A 93 8.12 -2.27 7.29
N ILE A 94 9.38 -2.13 6.87
CA ILE A 94 9.73 -1.47 5.59
C ILE A 94 9.08 -2.17 4.41
N SER A 95 9.10 -3.50 4.38
CA SER A 95 8.45 -4.28 3.33
C SER A 95 6.93 -4.05 3.31
N LYS A 96 6.28 -3.95 4.47
CA LYS A 96 4.84 -3.65 4.54
C LYS A 96 4.53 -2.24 4.04
N ILE A 97 5.35 -1.25 4.38
CA ILE A 97 5.20 0.13 3.89
C ILE A 97 5.36 0.20 2.38
N GLU A 98 6.43 -0.36 1.83
CA GLU A 98 6.69 -0.31 0.37
C GLU A 98 5.58 -1.02 -0.43
N ASN A 99 4.92 -2.02 0.14
CA ASN A 99 3.82 -2.74 -0.51
C ASN A 99 2.44 -2.13 -0.21
N GLY A 100 2.36 -0.98 0.45
CA GLY A 100 1.09 -0.32 0.81
C GLY A 100 0.28 -1.06 1.87
N LYS A 101 0.84 -2.09 2.52
CA LYS A 101 0.17 -2.90 3.55
C LYS A 101 0.24 -2.28 4.95
N ALA A 102 1.01 -1.20 5.12
CA ALA A 102 1.09 -0.45 6.37
C ALA A 102 1.19 1.05 6.06
N MET A 103 0.30 1.84 6.67
CA MET A 103 0.38 3.29 6.65
C MET A 103 1.30 3.77 7.77
N PRO A 104 2.45 4.39 7.48
CA PRO A 104 3.33 4.93 8.51
C PRO A 104 2.69 6.14 9.19
N THR A 105 2.92 6.30 10.50
CA THR A 105 2.57 7.53 11.22
C THR A 105 3.44 8.70 10.77
N LEU A 106 3.04 9.94 11.08
CA LEU A 106 3.85 11.13 10.78
C LEU A 106 5.28 11.04 11.35
N GLY A 107 5.43 10.53 12.57
CA GLY A 107 6.76 10.29 13.17
C GLY A 107 7.58 9.24 12.41
N SER A 108 6.95 8.16 11.93
CA SER A 108 7.62 7.18 11.07
C SER A 108 8.00 7.76 9.70
N LEU A 109 7.17 8.65 9.13
CA LEU A 109 7.47 9.36 7.89
C LEU A 109 8.67 10.31 8.05
N GLN A 110 8.77 11.04 9.15
CA GLN A 110 9.91 11.91 9.43
C GLN A 110 11.21 11.09 9.59
N ARG A 111 11.15 9.94 10.25
CA ARG A 111 12.28 9.00 10.32
C ARG A 111 12.64 8.41 8.96
N LEU A 112 11.66 8.08 8.13
CA LEU A 112 11.89 7.66 6.73
C LEU A 112 12.61 8.76 5.96
N ALA A 113 12.12 10.00 6.03
CA ALA A 113 12.69 11.15 5.35
C ALA A 113 14.15 11.38 5.77
N THR A 114 14.42 11.29 7.08
CA THR A 114 15.78 11.41 7.63
C THR A 114 16.69 10.27 7.17
N ALA A 115 16.23 9.01 7.26
CA ALA A 115 17.01 7.83 6.86
C ALA A 115 17.30 7.80 5.35
N LEU A 116 16.37 8.34 4.57
CA LEU A 116 16.45 8.57 3.14
C LEU A 116 17.04 9.93 2.79
N GLN A 117 17.48 10.78 3.73
CA GLN A 117 18.05 12.11 3.46
C GLN A 117 17.25 12.94 2.43
N VAL A 118 15.93 12.99 2.60
CA VAL A 118 15.00 13.81 1.80
C VAL A 118 14.13 14.66 2.71
N ASP A 119 13.51 15.68 2.13
CA ASP A 119 12.39 16.35 2.78
C ASP A 119 11.15 15.45 2.84
N ILE A 120 10.33 15.61 3.87
CA ILE A 120 9.11 14.81 4.08
C ILE A 120 8.10 15.01 2.93
N SER A 121 8.08 16.18 2.29
CA SER A 121 7.24 16.47 1.12
C SER A 121 7.55 15.53 -0.05
N ALA A 122 8.79 15.06 -0.19
CA ALA A 122 9.17 14.10 -1.23
C ALA A 122 8.52 12.73 -1.03
N LEU A 123 8.20 12.36 0.21
CA LEU A 123 7.46 11.12 0.55
C LEU A 123 5.95 11.27 0.41
N LEU A 124 5.45 12.50 0.51
CA LEU A 124 4.03 12.85 0.47
C LEU A 124 3.58 13.34 -0.91
N ARG A 125 4.36 13.08 -1.96
CA ARG A 125 3.91 13.41 -3.32
C ARG A 125 2.72 12.52 -3.69
N ASP A 126 1.61 13.18 -3.97
CA ASP A 126 0.44 12.57 -4.55
C ASP A 126 0.66 12.33 -6.07
N SER A 127 -0.08 11.35 -6.59
CA SER A 127 -0.24 11.04 -8.01
C SER A 127 -0.40 12.26 -8.92
N ARG A 128 -1.14 13.30 -8.48
CA ARG A 128 -1.26 14.58 -9.20
C ARG A 128 0.07 15.31 -9.34
N SER A 129 0.82 15.45 -8.24
CA SER A 129 2.12 16.14 -8.25
C SER A 129 3.13 15.42 -9.15
N ARG A 130 3.12 14.08 -9.16
CA ARG A 130 3.98 13.30 -10.07
C ARG A 130 3.59 13.51 -11.54
N ARG A 131 2.29 13.47 -11.85
CA ARG A 131 1.80 13.74 -13.22
C ARG A 131 2.14 15.16 -13.69
N THR A 132 2.06 16.15 -12.81
CA THR A 132 2.44 17.53 -13.17
C THR A 132 3.94 17.65 -13.42
N ASP A 133 4.78 16.97 -12.64
CA ASP A 133 6.23 16.94 -12.87
C ASP A 133 6.56 16.26 -14.21
N GLU A 134 5.94 15.11 -14.50
CA GLU A 134 6.10 14.39 -15.78
C GLU A 134 5.61 15.22 -16.98
N ALA A 135 4.45 15.86 -16.86
CA ALA A 135 3.94 16.76 -17.88
C ALA A 135 4.87 17.96 -18.09
N ALA A 136 5.42 18.54 -17.03
CA ALA A 136 6.38 19.64 -17.14
C ALA A 136 7.66 19.23 -17.90
N VAL A 137 8.14 17.99 -17.71
CA VAL A 137 9.28 17.46 -18.47
C VAL A 137 8.95 17.31 -19.96
N LEU A 138 7.77 16.78 -20.30
CA LEU A 138 7.33 16.71 -21.70
C LEU A 138 7.14 18.10 -22.32
N MET A 139 6.63 19.05 -21.54
CA MET A 139 6.45 20.44 -21.95
C MET A 139 7.76 21.23 -22.07
N ALA A 140 8.90 20.65 -21.68
CA ALA A 140 10.20 21.23 -21.99
C ALA A 140 10.58 21.04 -23.47
N ASP A 141 9.94 20.11 -24.18
CA ASP A 141 10.07 19.99 -25.63
C ASP A 141 9.35 21.16 -26.33
N PRO A 142 10.05 21.96 -27.16
CA PRO A 142 9.46 23.14 -27.79
C PRO A 142 8.25 22.84 -28.67
N PHE A 143 8.25 21.70 -29.37
CA PHE A 143 7.17 21.30 -30.25
C PHE A 143 5.93 20.86 -29.47
N LEU A 144 6.11 20.08 -28.40
CA LEU A 144 5.00 19.71 -27.51
C LEU A 144 4.43 20.92 -26.78
N ALA A 145 5.26 21.88 -26.36
CA ALA A 145 4.82 23.13 -25.77
C ALA A 145 3.97 23.97 -26.75
N GLU A 146 4.39 24.05 -28.02
CA GLU A 146 3.65 24.73 -29.08
C GLU A 146 2.28 24.05 -29.33
N ILE A 147 2.27 22.72 -29.49
CA ILE A 147 1.02 21.94 -29.68
C ILE A 147 0.07 22.15 -28.50
N ALA A 148 0.56 22.12 -27.26
CA ALA A 148 -0.26 22.32 -26.09
C ALA A 148 -0.97 23.68 -26.10
N GLY A 149 -0.29 24.72 -26.61
CA GLY A 149 -0.87 26.04 -26.87
C GLY A 149 -2.10 25.96 -27.77
N TYR A 150 -1.99 25.28 -28.92
CA TYR A 150 -3.11 25.10 -29.85
C TYR A 150 -4.23 24.24 -29.27
N VAL A 151 -3.89 23.10 -28.64
CA VAL A 151 -4.88 22.16 -28.07
C VAL A 151 -5.73 22.83 -26.98
N SER A 152 -5.16 23.78 -26.23
CA SER A 152 -5.89 24.53 -25.21
C SER A 152 -7.09 25.34 -25.77
N GLN A 153 -7.02 25.74 -27.04
CA GLN A 153 -8.02 26.58 -27.72
C GLN A 153 -9.11 25.77 -28.44
N LEU A 154 -8.94 24.44 -28.55
CA LEU A 154 -9.88 23.58 -29.28
C LEU A 154 -11.17 23.32 -28.49
N ASP A 155 -12.28 23.23 -29.21
CA ASP A 155 -13.57 22.77 -28.67
C ASP A 155 -13.62 21.23 -28.48
N SER A 156 -14.72 20.72 -27.92
CA SER A 156 -14.87 19.29 -27.62
C SER A 156 -14.82 18.38 -28.86
N LEU A 157 -15.36 18.82 -29.99
CA LEU A 157 -15.38 18.07 -31.24
C LEU A 157 -13.98 18.05 -31.87
N GLN A 158 -13.34 19.22 -31.95
CA GLN A 158 -11.99 19.40 -32.46
C GLN A 158 -10.96 18.59 -31.65
N ARG A 159 -11.08 18.59 -30.32
CA ARG A 159 -10.23 17.76 -29.44
C ARG A 159 -10.39 16.28 -29.75
N SER A 160 -11.63 15.80 -29.96
CA SER A 160 -11.90 14.41 -30.30
C SER A 160 -11.24 14.01 -31.64
N ILE A 161 -11.41 14.85 -32.68
CA ILE A 161 -10.82 14.63 -34.00
C ILE A 161 -9.29 14.60 -33.92
N PHE A 162 -8.69 15.58 -33.24
CA PHE A 162 -7.25 15.65 -33.02
C PHE A 162 -6.71 14.40 -32.34
N MET A 163 -7.34 13.97 -31.22
CA MET A 163 -6.92 12.77 -30.49
C MET A 163 -7.03 11.49 -31.32
N ASN A 164 -8.02 11.39 -32.21
CA ASN A 164 -8.15 10.25 -33.11
C ASN A 164 -7.00 10.19 -34.12
N HIS A 165 -6.66 11.33 -34.74
CA HIS A 165 -5.52 11.43 -35.67
C HIS A 165 -4.19 11.14 -34.97
N VAL A 166 -3.98 11.67 -33.76
CA VAL A 166 -2.79 11.38 -32.95
C VAL A 166 -2.67 9.87 -32.68
N ARG A 167 -3.78 9.21 -32.33
CA ARG A 167 -3.82 7.75 -32.10
C ARG A 167 -3.47 6.98 -33.37
N GLU A 168 -4.02 7.37 -34.51
CA GLU A 168 -3.74 6.74 -35.81
C GLU A 168 -2.25 6.85 -36.16
N LEU A 169 -1.68 8.06 -36.12
CA LEU A 169 -0.27 8.31 -36.36
C LEU A 169 0.65 7.55 -35.39
N ALA A 170 0.31 7.49 -34.11
CA ALA A 170 1.06 6.75 -33.09
C ALA A 170 0.97 5.22 -33.28
N SER A 171 -0.12 4.72 -33.84
CA SER A 171 -0.32 3.29 -34.13
C SER A 171 0.34 2.85 -35.44
N GLY A 172 0.46 3.75 -36.42
CA GLY A 172 0.96 3.46 -37.77
C GLY A 172 2.45 3.15 -37.86
N ARG A 173 3.28 3.55 -36.87
CA ARG A 173 4.73 3.30 -36.88
C ARG A 173 5.18 1.95 -36.33
N ARG A 174 4.28 1.14 -35.74
CA ARG A 174 4.65 -0.14 -35.09
C ARG A 174 4.71 -1.36 -36.02
N LYS A 175 4.46 -1.21 -37.33
CA LYS A 175 4.38 -2.34 -38.28
C LYS A 175 5.64 -2.60 -39.12
N MET A 176 6.78 -1.98 -38.81
CA MET A 176 8.04 -2.27 -39.51
C MET A 176 9.23 -2.30 -38.53
N ALA A 177 9.45 -3.45 -37.91
CA ALA A 177 10.73 -3.93 -37.40
C ALA A 177 10.66 -5.46 -37.29
#